data_AF-A0A9J7AS81-F1
#
_entry.id   AF-A0A9J7AS81-F1
#
_cell.length_a   1.000
_cell.length_b   1.000
_cell.length_c   1.000
_cell.angle_alpha   90.00
_cell.angle_beta   90.00
_cell.angle_gamma   90.00
#
_symmetry.space_group_name_H-M   'P 1'
#
loop_
_entity.id
_entity.type
_entity.pdbx_description
1 polymer ?
#
loop_
_entity_poly.entity_id
_entity_poly.type
_entity_poly.pdbx_seq_one_letter_code
_entity_poly.pdbx_strand_id
1 'polypeptide(L)'
;MSGSGAGSTVLDSLRADFDKAMAQPTTLQRYRALQSVVAGCEKLHKKVTRNLKENQKDETYLEAEKRYITKHETKLDALAQGLFRCYESPGKARETLDRLCGDYDTNYALEVVRLGIRRLAKPVGLDILGIKSEGRRVAEEYFESTLLPSLEKLIPDHGDYIKLKRLDVDERYEKVLHEIEMGRQAVAAVEAGLKKYRKELETAAKALTEEEVGELSTEELAERLMILPPKMREAILDAKREAMKKPRDSL
;
A
#
# COMPACT_ATOMS: atom_id res chain seq x y z
N MET A 1 1.54 -14.40 8.27
CA MET A 1 2.50 -15.05 7.35
C MET A 1 1.75 -15.83 6.28
N SER A 2 1.78 -15.38 5.01
CA SER A 2 1.62 -16.17 3.75
C SER A 2 1.19 -15.27 2.56
N GLY A 3 2.02 -14.29 2.19
CA GLY A 3 1.88 -13.52 0.94
C GLY A 3 3.10 -13.57 0.02
N SER A 4 4.28 -13.92 0.56
CA SER A 4 5.57 -13.85 -0.13
C SER A 4 5.80 -14.97 -1.18
N GLY A 5 5.17 -16.13 -1.04
CA GLY A 5 5.41 -17.29 -1.92
C GLY A 5 4.79 -17.21 -3.32
N ALA A 6 3.74 -16.42 -3.50
CA ALA A 6 3.01 -16.36 -4.78
C ALA A 6 3.73 -15.51 -5.85
N GLY A 7 4.54 -14.52 -5.44
CA GLY A 7 5.30 -13.68 -6.37
C GLY A 7 6.53 -14.40 -6.96
N SER A 8 7.28 -15.12 -6.13
CA SER A 8 8.45 -15.90 -6.57
C SER A 8 8.05 -17.02 -7.52
N THR A 9 7.05 -17.81 -7.13
CA THR A 9 6.59 -18.97 -7.93
C THR A 9 6.10 -18.60 -9.32
N VAL A 10 5.47 -17.42 -9.48
CA VAL A 10 4.99 -16.93 -10.77
C VAL A 10 6.12 -16.38 -11.65
N LEU A 11 7.17 -15.79 -11.07
CA LEU A 11 8.38 -15.40 -11.81
C LEU A 11 9.19 -16.64 -12.23
N ASP A 12 9.28 -17.62 -11.35
CA ASP A 12 9.96 -18.89 -11.62
C ASP A 12 9.23 -19.69 -12.71
N SER A 13 7.89 -19.68 -12.73
CA SER A 13 7.12 -20.29 -13.81
C SER A 13 7.32 -19.56 -15.14
N LEU A 14 7.32 -18.23 -15.16
CA LEU A 14 7.59 -17.45 -16.38
C LEU A 14 9.00 -17.72 -16.93
N ARG A 15 9.99 -17.88 -16.03
CA ARG A 15 11.34 -18.26 -16.42
C ARG A 15 11.39 -19.66 -17.02
N ALA A 16 10.73 -20.63 -16.38
CA ALA A 16 10.64 -21.99 -16.91
C ALA A 16 9.93 -22.03 -18.27
N ASP A 17 8.87 -21.24 -18.46
CA ASP A 17 8.16 -21.15 -19.73
C ASP A 17 9.02 -20.47 -20.81
N PHE A 18 9.84 -19.48 -20.44
CA PHE A 18 10.83 -18.92 -21.35
C PHE A 18 11.90 -19.96 -21.76
N ASP A 19 12.44 -20.72 -20.81
CA ASP A 19 13.44 -21.73 -21.11
C ASP A 19 12.86 -22.84 -22.02
N LYS A 20 11.61 -23.24 -21.79
CA LYS A 20 10.85 -24.14 -22.69
C LYS A 20 10.62 -23.55 -24.07
N ALA A 21 10.34 -22.24 -24.16
CA ALA A 21 10.17 -21.56 -25.45
C ALA A 21 11.49 -21.56 -26.23
N MET A 22 12.62 -21.30 -25.58
CA MET A 22 13.94 -21.33 -26.21
C MET A 22 14.37 -22.73 -26.66
N ALA A 23 13.95 -23.76 -25.93
CA ALA A 23 14.23 -25.16 -26.27
C ALA A 23 13.42 -25.69 -27.48
N GLN A 24 12.49 -24.90 -28.04
CA GLN A 24 11.74 -25.33 -29.22
C GLN A 24 12.67 -25.57 -30.43
N PRO A 25 12.44 -26.67 -31.19
CA PRO A 25 13.34 -27.10 -32.25
C PRO A 25 13.25 -26.24 -33.50
N THR A 26 12.08 -25.66 -33.79
CA THR A 26 11.86 -24.81 -34.96
C THR A 26 11.72 -23.33 -34.61
N THR A 27 12.12 -22.46 -35.53
CA THR A 27 12.04 -21.00 -35.43
C THR A 27 10.59 -20.52 -35.28
N LEU A 28 9.66 -21.11 -36.03
CA LEU A 28 8.22 -20.83 -35.94
C LEU A 28 7.61 -21.23 -34.58
N GLN A 29 7.91 -22.42 -34.06
CA GLN A 29 7.41 -22.83 -32.73
C GLN A 29 8.02 -21.99 -31.61
N ARG A 30 9.30 -21.64 -31.71
CA ARG A 30 9.98 -20.73 -30.77
C ARG A 30 9.33 -19.36 -30.76
N TYR A 31 9.02 -18.81 -31.94
CA TYR A 31 8.34 -17.52 -32.07
C TYR A 31 6.95 -17.51 -31.39
N ARG A 32 6.10 -18.49 -31.69
CA ARG A 32 4.76 -18.63 -31.07
C ARG A 32 4.84 -18.82 -29.56
N ALA A 33 5.77 -19.65 -29.08
CA ALA A 33 5.98 -19.86 -27.65
C ALA A 33 6.44 -18.57 -26.94
N LEU A 34 7.34 -17.80 -27.56
CA LEU A 34 7.80 -16.51 -27.02
C LEU A 34 6.68 -15.45 -27.00
N GLN A 35 5.76 -15.43 -27.97
CA GLN A 35 4.58 -14.55 -27.93
C GLN A 35 3.73 -14.82 -26.68
N SER A 36 3.46 -16.09 -26.39
CA SER A 36 2.71 -16.49 -25.20
C SER A 36 3.42 -16.08 -23.89
N VAL A 37 4.74 -16.25 -23.82
CA VAL A 37 5.55 -15.85 -22.65
C VAL A 37 5.52 -14.34 -22.45
N VAL A 38 5.69 -13.55 -23.52
CA VAL A 38 5.63 -12.08 -23.46
C VAL A 38 4.24 -11.62 -23.02
N ALA A 39 3.17 -12.18 -23.57
CA ALA A 39 1.79 -11.85 -23.18
C ALA A 39 1.50 -12.20 -21.70
N GLY A 40 2.00 -13.35 -21.23
CA GLY A 40 1.91 -13.75 -19.82
C GLY A 40 2.66 -12.78 -18.90
N CYS A 41 3.87 -12.38 -19.29
CA CYS A 41 4.70 -11.42 -18.55
C CYS A 41 4.05 -10.01 -18.51
N GLU A 42 3.42 -9.56 -19.60
CA GLU A 42 2.67 -8.29 -19.64
C GLU A 42 1.44 -8.29 -18.73
N LYS A 43 0.69 -9.41 -18.68
CA LYS A 43 -0.43 -9.58 -17.74
C LYS A 43 0.06 -9.53 -16.29
N LEU A 44 1.19 -10.18 -16.00
CA LEU A 44 1.79 -10.15 -14.67
C LEU A 44 2.24 -8.73 -14.31
N HIS A 45 2.93 -8.03 -15.21
CA HIS A 45 3.37 -6.65 -15.02
C HIS A 45 2.20 -5.75 -14.62
N LYS A 46 1.10 -5.78 -15.39
CA LYS A 46 -0.12 -5.03 -15.09
C LYS A 46 -0.69 -5.35 -13.70
N LYS A 47 -0.72 -6.64 -13.32
CA LYS A 47 -1.22 -7.09 -12.02
C LYS A 47 -0.36 -6.56 -10.87
N VAL A 48 0.96 -6.72 -10.96
CA VAL A 48 1.90 -6.28 -9.91
C VAL A 48 1.89 -4.76 -9.80
N THR A 49 1.88 -4.02 -10.92
CA THR A 49 1.79 -2.55 -10.90
C THR A 49 0.46 -2.07 -10.28
N ARG A 50 -0.65 -2.77 -10.53
CA ARG A 50 -1.94 -2.42 -9.92
C ARG A 50 -1.90 -2.61 -8.41
N ASN A 51 -1.44 -3.77 -7.93
CA ASN A 51 -1.31 -4.03 -6.50
C ASN A 51 -0.38 -3.02 -5.82
N LEU A 52 0.74 -2.67 -6.45
CA LEU A 52 1.64 -1.63 -5.93
C LEU A 52 0.95 -0.27 -5.76
N LYS A 53 0.10 0.12 -6.72
CA LYS A 53 -0.68 1.36 -6.62
C LYS A 53 -1.75 1.32 -5.53
N GLU A 54 -2.34 0.15 -5.28
CA GLU A 54 -3.31 -0.05 -4.20
C GLU A 54 -2.59 0.09 -2.84
N ASN A 55 -1.46 -0.58 -2.67
CA ASN A 55 -0.66 -0.48 -1.44
C ASN A 55 -0.14 0.94 -1.18
N GLN A 56 0.25 1.70 -2.23
CA GLN A 56 0.64 3.11 -2.11
C GLN A 56 -0.50 4.03 -1.66
N LYS A 57 -1.76 3.71 -2.03
CA LYS A 57 -2.91 4.46 -1.51
C LYS A 57 -3.11 4.16 -0.04
N ASP A 58 -3.01 2.89 0.35
CA ASP A 58 -3.16 2.45 1.73
C ASP A 58 -2.06 3.07 2.64
N GLU A 59 -0.82 3.19 2.15
CA GLU A 59 0.26 3.91 2.83
C GLU A 59 -0.14 5.36 3.13
N THR A 60 -0.76 6.06 2.18
CA THR A 60 -1.18 7.47 2.35
C THR A 60 -2.23 7.60 3.46
N TYR A 61 -3.19 6.66 3.53
CA TYR A 61 -4.20 6.66 4.60
C TYR A 61 -3.59 6.35 5.97
N LEU A 62 -2.75 5.32 6.05
CA LEU A 62 -2.08 4.93 7.29
C LEU A 62 -1.11 6.00 7.79
N GLU A 63 -0.46 6.75 6.89
CA GLU A 63 0.38 7.89 7.26
C GLU A 63 -0.45 8.99 7.93
N ALA A 64 -1.64 9.28 7.41
CA ALA A 64 -2.55 10.25 8.02
C ALA A 64 -3.03 9.80 9.41
N GLU A 65 -3.38 8.52 9.56
CA GLU A 65 -3.74 7.93 10.86
C GLU A 65 -2.57 7.98 11.85
N LYS A 66 -1.35 7.65 11.42
CA LYS A 66 -0.14 7.74 12.26
C LYS A 66 0.14 9.17 12.71
N ARG A 67 0.06 10.15 11.80
CA ARG A 67 0.20 11.57 12.15
C ARG A 67 -0.87 12.03 13.14
N TYR A 68 -2.09 11.54 13.01
CA TYR A 68 -3.17 11.81 13.97
C TYR A 68 -2.83 11.23 15.36
N ILE A 69 -2.38 9.98 15.43
CA ILE A 69 -1.95 9.33 16.68
C ILE A 69 -0.84 10.14 17.34
N THR A 70 0.25 10.45 16.61
CA THR A 70 1.37 11.21 17.16
C THR A 70 0.94 12.59 17.67
N LYS A 71 0.10 13.30 16.91
CA LYS A 71 -0.43 14.60 17.35
C LYS A 71 -1.25 14.45 18.63
N HIS A 72 -2.07 13.40 18.74
CA HIS A 72 -2.85 13.16 19.96
C HIS A 72 -1.96 12.80 21.14
N GLU A 73 -0.91 12.00 20.96
CA GLU A 73 0.07 11.67 21.99
C GLU A 73 0.78 12.92 22.53
N THR A 74 1.15 13.87 21.68
CA THR A 74 1.73 15.14 22.17
C THR A 74 0.74 15.96 23.02
N LYS A 75 -0.57 15.89 22.74
CA LYS A 75 -1.59 16.52 23.60
C LYS A 75 -1.70 15.78 24.95
N LEU A 76 -1.54 14.46 24.95
CA LEU A 76 -1.53 13.64 26.17
C LEU A 76 -0.32 13.93 27.05
N ASP A 77 0.85 14.10 26.44
CA ASP A 77 2.08 14.47 27.15
C ASP A 77 1.95 15.86 27.81
N ALA A 78 1.35 16.81 27.09
CA ALA A 78 1.03 18.12 27.65
C ALA A 78 0.03 18.03 28.83
N LEU A 79 -0.93 17.10 28.77
CA LEU A 79 -1.88 16.84 29.85
C LEU A 79 -1.27 16.10 31.05
N ALA A 80 -0.18 15.36 30.85
CA ALA A 80 0.45 14.57 31.90
C ALA A 80 0.83 15.45 33.10
N GLN A 81 1.40 16.63 32.85
CA GLN A 81 1.74 17.57 33.93
C GLN A 81 0.51 18.01 34.73
N GLY A 82 -0.64 18.19 34.08
CA GLY A 82 -1.88 18.51 34.76
C GLY A 82 -2.39 17.35 35.62
N LEU A 83 -2.28 16.12 35.13
CA LEU A 83 -2.61 14.93 35.91
C LEU A 83 -1.70 14.81 37.15
N PHE A 84 -0.39 15.06 37.01
CA PHE A 84 0.56 15.04 38.13
C PHE A 84 0.22 16.06 39.23
N ARG A 85 -0.29 17.24 38.86
CA ARG A 85 -0.67 18.29 39.81
C ARG A 85 -1.98 18.00 40.54
N CYS A 86 -2.89 17.26 39.90
CA CYS A 86 -4.22 17.01 40.43
C CYS A 86 -4.34 15.68 41.20
N TYR A 87 -3.59 14.64 40.83
CA TYR A 87 -3.83 13.26 41.28
C TYR A 87 -2.66 12.61 42.02
N GLU A 88 -2.97 11.84 43.07
CA GLU A 88 -1.97 11.02 43.76
C GLU A 88 -1.38 9.94 42.84
N SER A 89 -2.20 9.43 41.91
CA SER A 89 -1.78 8.45 40.91
C SER A 89 -2.19 8.94 39.52
N PRO A 90 -1.33 9.70 38.83
CA PRO A 90 -1.65 10.25 37.50
C PRO A 90 -1.80 9.14 36.45
N GLY A 91 -1.06 8.04 36.58
CA GLY A 91 -1.20 6.87 35.71
C GLY A 91 -2.60 6.24 35.80
N LYS A 92 -3.16 6.10 37.00
CA LYS A 92 -4.56 5.63 37.17
C LYS A 92 -5.57 6.62 36.59
N ALA A 93 -5.35 7.93 36.78
CA ALA A 93 -6.23 8.93 36.19
C ALA A 93 -6.24 8.87 34.66
N ARG A 94 -5.07 8.64 34.05
CA ARG A 94 -4.92 8.44 32.60
C ARG A 94 -5.63 7.16 32.13
N GLU A 95 -5.43 6.05 32.84
CA GLU A 95 -6.06 4.78 32.50
C GLU A 95 -7.59 4.84 32.63
N THR A 96 -8.11 5.49 33.67
CA THR A 96 -9.56 5.71 33.81
C THR A 96 -10.10 6.58 32.69
N LEU A 97 -9.38 7.62 32.27
CA LEU A 97 -9.76 8.46 31.14
C LEU A 97 -9.78 7.66 29.83
N ASP A 98 -8.79 6.79 29.61
CA ASP A 98 -8.73 5.91 28.46
C ASP A 98 -9.93 4.95 28.45
N ARG A 99 -10.23 4.28 29.56
CA ARG A 99 -11.42 3.40 29.63
C ARG A 99 -12.71 4.18 29.41
N LEU A 100 -12.85 5.35 30.03
CA LEU A 100 -14.04 6.19 29.91
C LEU A 100 -14.30 6.59 28.45
N CYS A 101 -13.27 7.01 27.72
CA CYS A 101 -13.41 7.42 26.32
C CYS A 101 -13.43 6.23 25.34
N GLY A 102 -12.93 5.07 25.76
CA GLY A 102 -12.90 3.85 24.95
C GLY A 102 -14.20 3.04 25.01
N ASP A 103 -14.92 3.11 26.13
CA ASP A 103 -16.07 2.26 26.42
C ASP A 103 -17.41 3.01 26.41
N TYR A 104 -17.40 4.35 26.48
CA TYR A 104 -18.58 5.20 26.50
C TYR A 104 -18.55 6.28 25.42
N ASP A 105 -19.71 6.89 25.15
CA ASP A 105 -19.80 8.02 24.22
C ASP A 105 -19.14 9.29 24.79
N THR A 106 -18.78 10.19 23.87
CA THR A 106 -18.09 11.44 24.18
C THR A 106 -18.86 12.32 25.18
N ASN A 107 -20.18 12.40 25.08
CA ASN A 107 -20.98 13.28 25.92
C ASN A 107 -21.00 12.75 27.35
N TYR A 108 -21.18 11.44 27.52
CA TYR A 108 -21.09 10.78 28.81
C TYR A 108 -19.70 10.95 29.45
N ALA A 109 -18.63 10.77 28.66
CA ALA A 109 -17.27 10.98 29.15
C ALA A 109 -17.04 12.43 29.64
N LEU A 110 -17.53 13.42 28.90
CA LEU A 110 -17.47 14.83 29.29
C LEU A 110 -18.25 15.11 30.57
N GLU A 111 -19.49 14.61 30.69
CA GLU A 111 -20.30 14.76 31.89
C GLU A 111 -19.61 14.16 33.11
N VAL A 112 -19.08 12.94 33.00
CA VAL A 112 -18.37 12.28 34.10
C VAL A 112 -17.17 13.10 34.56
N VAL A 113 -16.39 13.69 33.66
CA VAL A 113 -15.23 14.51 34.02
C VAL A 113 -15.66 15.85 34.65
N ARG A 114 -16.75 16.45 34.17
CA ARG A 114 -17.33 17.69 34.73
C ARG A 114 -17.87 17.53 36.15
N LEU A 115 -18.26 16.32 36.55
CA LEU A 115 -18.69 16.05 37.93
C LEU A 115 -17.56 16.21 38.97
N GLY A 116 -16.32 16.45 38.55
CA GLY A 116 -15.25 16.96 39.39
C GLY A 116 -14.02 16.08 39.48
N ILE A 117 -12.99 16.62 40.16
CA ILE A 117 -11.64 16.06 40.21
C ILE A 117 -11.59 14.60 40.71
N ARG A 118 -12.55 14.12 41.51
CA ARG A 118 -12.50 12.75 42.07
C ARG A 118 -12.85 11.64 41.06
N ARG A 119 -13.26 11.99 39.84
CA ARG A 119 -13.88 11.06 38.89
C ARG A 119 -12.87 10.19 38.15
N LEU A 120 -11.68 10.71 37.89
CA LEU A 120 -10.63 9.96 37.20
C LEU A 120 -9.75 9.16 38.17
N ALA A 121 -9.40 9.75 39.32
CA ALA A 121 -8.65 9.09 40.39
C ALA A 121 -8.76 9.87 41.71
N LYS A 122 -8.09 9.36 42.76
CA LYS A 122 -7.94 10.06 44.04
C LYS A 122 -7.08 11.32 43.86
N PRO A 123 -7.60 12.53 44.15
CA PRO A 123 -6.81 13.75 43.99
C PRO A 123 -5.84 13.95 45.15
N VAL A 124 -4.82 14.78 44.96
CA VAL A 124 -3.77 15.08 45.96
C VAL A 124 -4.36 15.80 47.18
N GLY A 125 -3.75 15.59 48.34
CA GLY A 125 -4.09 16.27 49.59
C GLY A 125 -5.22 15.60 50.37
N LEU A 126 -5.58 16.17 51.52
CA LEU A 126 -6.62 15.64 52.41
C LEU A 126 -7.89 16.47 52.30
N ASP A 127 -9.02 15.79 52.42
CA ASP A 127 -10.34 16.39 52.58
C ASP A 127 -11.07 15.55 53.62
N ILE A 128 -11.15 16.07 54.85
CA ILE A 128 -11.78 15.40 55.98
C ILE A 128 -12.99 16.23 56.37
N LEU A 129 -14.19 15.69 56.13
CA LEU A 129 -15.46 16.36 56.45
C LEU A 129 -15.59 17.77 55.85
N GLY A 130 -15.00 18.00 54.67
CA GLY A 130 -15.02 19.31 54.00
C GLY A 130 -13.85 20.24 54.37
N ILE A 131 -13.01 19.85 55.33
CA ILE A 131 -11.78 20.58 55.66
C ILE A 131 -10.68 20.10 54.71
N LYS A 132 -10.32 20.97 53.77
CA LYS A 132 -9.34 20.70 52.71
C LYS A 132 -7.95 21.17 53.10
N SER A 133 -6.95 20.30 52.94
CA SER A 133 -5.54 20.70 53.07
C SER A 133 -5.15 21.68 51.96
N GLU A 134 -4.07 22.43 52.14
CA GLU A 134 -3.62 23.38 51.12
C GLU A 134 -3.37 22.70 49.76
N GLY A 135 -2.66 21.56 49.77
CA GLY A 135 -2.47 20.76 48.55
C GLY A 135 -3.76 20.27 47.89
N ARG A 136 -4.84 20.05 48.66
CA ARG A 136 -6.16 19.68 48.13
C ARG A 136 -6.81 20.86 47.41
N ARG A 137 -6.74 22.05 48.01
CA ARG A 137 -7.30 23.29 47.43
C ARG A 137 -6.59 23.64 46.13
N VAL A 138 -5.25 23.61 46.13
CA VAL A 138 -4.44 23.88 44.93
C VAL A 138 -4.73 22.89 43.82
N ALA A 139 -4.88 21.59 44.14
CA ALA A 139 -5.19 20.57 43.15
C ALA A 139 -6.58 20.76 42.51
N GLU A 140 -7.58 21.13 43.31
CA GLU A 140 -8.95 21.41 42.83
C GLU A 140 -9.00 22.68 41.98
N GLU A 141 -8.38 23.77 42.42
CA GLU A 141 -8.30 25.02 41.66
C GLU A 141 -7.59 24.82 40.32
N TYR A 142 -6.47 24.07 40.32
CA TYR A 142 -5.76 23.72 39.09
C TYR A 142 -6.62 22.82 38.19
N PHE A 143 -7.40 21.90 38.77
CA PHE A 143 -8.31 21.06 38.01
C PHE A 143 -9.34 21.91 37.28
N GLU A 144 -10.04 22.80 37.99
CA GLU A 144 -11.12 23.62 37.42
C GLU A 144 -10.59 24.64 36.41
N SER A 145 -9.48 25.31 36.72
CA SER A 145 -8.94 26.39 35.87
C SER A 145 -8.16 25.88 34.65
N THR A 146 -7.53 24.71 34.74
CA THR A 146 -6.54 24.26 33.75
C THR A 146 -6.82 22.88 33.19
N LEU A 147 -6.93 21.86 34.06
CA LEU A 147 -7.02 20.47 33.59
C LEU A 147 -8.37 20.16 32.94
N LEU A 148 -9.49 20.58 33.55
CA LEU A 148 -10.83 20.36 33.03
C LEU A 148 -11.01 20.97 31.63
N PRO A 149 -10.68 22.26 31.37
CA PRO A 149 -10.75 22.82 30.02
C PRO A 149 -9.87 22.08 29.00
N SER A 150 -8.73 21.54 29.43
CA SER A 150 -7.83 20.77 28.57
C SER A 150 -8.39 19.39 28.25
N LEU A 151 -9.04 18.73 29.22
CA LEU A 151 -9.74 17.47 29.04
C LEU A 151 -10.95 17.63 28.12
N GLU A 152 -11.73 18.71 28.27
CA GLU A 152 -12.89 18.98 27.41
C GLU A 152 -12.50 19.15 25.93
N LYS A 153 -11.31 19.68 25.65
CA LYS A 153 -10.76 19.78 24.29
C LYS A 153 -10.21 18.46 23.75
N LEU A 154 -9.77 17.56 24.64
CA LEU A 154 -9.16 16.29 24.26
C LEU A 154 -10.20 15.17 24.05
N ILE A 155 -11.17 15.07 24.95
CA ILE A 155 -12.15 13.95 25.01
C ILE A 155 -12.88 13.70 23.68
N PRO A 156 -13.29 14.71 22.89
CA PRO A 156 -13.91 14.48 21.58
C PRO A 156 -13.07 13.65 20.62
N ASP A 157 -11.76 13.90 20.59
CA ASP A 157 -10.81 13.19 19.72
C ASP A 157 -10.33 11.86 20.37
N HIS A 158 -10.52 11.70 21.68
CA HIS A 158 -9.82 10.68 22.43
C HIS A 158 -10.33 9.26 22.18
N GLY A 159 -11.64 9.09 21.97
CA GLY A 159 -12.22 7.79 21.63
C GLY A 159 -11.71 7.24 20.30
N ASP A 160 -11.58 8.09 19.28
CA ASP A 160 -11.06 7.68 17.97
C ASP A 160 -9.57 7.37 18.03
N TYR A 161 -8.80 8.13 18.80
CA TYR A 161 -7.42 7.78 19.13
C TYR A 161 -7.31 6.37 19.76
N ILE A 162 -8.18 6.01 20.70
CA ILE A 162 -8.15 4.68 21.34
C ILE A 162 -8.48 3.58 20.33
N LYS A 163 -9.45 3.80 19.45
CA LYS A 163 -9.78 2.85 18.38
C LYS A 163 -8.59 2.64 17.45
N LEU A 164 -7.95 3.72 17.00
CA LEU A 164 -6.77 3.66 16.13
C LEU A 164 -5.59 2.96 16.84
N LYS A 165 -5.38 3.24 18.13
CA LYS A 165 -4.34 2.56 18.92
C LYS A 165 -4.60 1.05 19.09
N ARG A 166 -5.87 0.65 19.24
CA ARG A 166 -6.27 -0.78 19.28
C ARG A 166 -6.09 -1.49 17.92
N LEU A 167 -6.13 -0.74 16.82
CA LEU A 167 -5.95 -1.27 15.46
C LEU A 167 -4.48 -1.44 15.05
N ASP A 168 -3.54 -1.12 15.94
CA ASP A 168 -2.09 -1.25 15.75
C ASP A 168 -1.61 -0.67 14.41
N VAL A 169 -1.96 0.61 14.20
CA VAL A 169 -1.66 1.34 12.95
C VAL A 169 -0.17 1.32 12.61
N ASP A 170 0.71 1.32 13.61
CA ASP A 170 2.16 1.25 13.40
C ASP A 170 2.59 -0.09 12.78
N GLU A 171 2.14 -1.22 13.35
CA GLU A 171 2.45 -2.54 12.80
C GLU A 171 1.86 -2.71 11.38
N ARG A 172 0.66 -2.17 11.14
CA ARG A 172 0.03 -2.16 9.82
C ARG A 172 0.80 -1.30 8.81
N TYR A 173 1.27 -0.13 9.24
CA TYR A 173 2.06 0.77 8.41
C TYR A 173 3.39 0.12 7.98
N GLU A 174 4.09 -0.52 8.92
CA GLU A 174 5.33 -1.26 8.61
C GLU A 174 5.09 -2.42 7.64
N LYS A 175 4.00 -3.16 7.80
CA LYS A 175 3.61 -4.23 6.86
C LYS A 175 3.36 -3.68 5.46
N VAL A 176 2.62 -2.58 5.33
CA VAL A 176 2.34 -1.97 4.02
C VAL A 176 3.62 -1.43 3.37
N LEU A 177 4.50 -0.79 4.12
CA LEU A 177 5.81 -0.36 3.60
C LEU A 177 6.63 -1.54 3.05
N HIS A 178 6.69 -2.64 3.82
CA HIS A 178 7.37 -3.84 3.37
C HIS A 178 6.74 -4.41 2.08
N GLU A 179 5.41 -4.44 1.99
CA GLU A 179 4.72 -4.90 0.77
C GLU A 179 4.96 -3.97 -0.43
N ILE A 180 5.08 -2.65 -0.22
CA ILE A 180 5.43 -1.69 -1.27
C ILE A 180 6.86 -1.94 -1.76
N GLU A 181 7.82 -2.17 -0.87
CA GLU A 181 9.19 -2.49 -1.24
C GLU A 181 9.26 -3.78 -2.05
N MET A 182 8.60 -4.84 -1.58
CA MET A 182 8.50 -6.10 -2.30
C MET A 182 7.79 -5.93 -3.66
N GLY A 183 6.75 -5.11 -3.72
CA GLY A 183 6.04 -4.76 -4.95
C GLY A 183 6.95 -4.04 -5.95
N ARG A 184 7.75 -3.07 -5.51
CA ARG A 184 8.74 -2.37 -6.35
C ARG A 184 9.79 -3.33 -6.92
N GLN A 185 10.31 -4.24 -6.09
CA GLN A 185 11.26 -5.26 -6.53
C GLN A 185 10.62 -6.20 -7.57
N ALA A 186 9.38 -6.63 -7.33
CA ALA A 186 8.64 -7.48 -8.27
C ALA A 186 8.40 -6.78 -9.61
N VAL A 187 7.99 -5.50 -9.62
CA VAL A 187 7.84 -4.72 -10.87
C VAL A 187 9.17 -4.66 -11.62
N ALA A 188 10.27 -4.32 -10.94
CA ALA A 188 11.58 -4.24 -11.57
C ALA A 188 12.04 -5.58 -12.16
N ALA A 189 11.82 -6.68 -11.45
CA ALA A 189 12.13 -8.03 -11.93
C ALA A 189 11.31 -8.42 -13.16
N VAL A 190 10.00 -8.15 -13.15
CA VAL A 190 9.12 -8.38 -14.30
C VAL A 190 9.55 -7.53 -15.50
N GLU A 191 9.86 -6.25 -15.29
CA GLU A 191 10.30 -5.36 -16.37
C GLU A 191 11.63 -5.80 -17.00
N ALA A 192 12.59 -6.23 -16.18
CA ALA A 192 13.86 -6.76 -16.66
C ALA A 192 13.65 -8.04 -17.50
N GLY A 193 12.81 -8.96 -17.01
CA GLY A 193 12.42 -10.17 -17.75
C GLY A 193 11.71 -9.84 -19.07
N LEU A 194 10.73 -8.94 -19.04
CA LEU A 194 9.95 -8.52 -20.20
C LEU A 194 10.83 -7.87 -21.27
N LYS A 195 11.81 -7.04 -20.90
CA LYS A 195 12.81 -6.50 -21.84
C LYS A 195 13.62 -7.60 -22.51
N LYS A 196 14.08 -8.60 -21.75
CA LYS A 196 14.80 -9.75 -22.29
C LYS A 196 13.91 -10.55 -23.26
N TYR A 197 12.70 -10.89 -22.84
CA TYR A 197 11.78 -11.72 -23.63
C TYR A 197 11.33 -11.02 -24.92
N ARG A 198 11.09 -9.70 -24.89
CA ARG A 198 10.78 -8.92 -26.09
C ARG A 198 11.93 -8.89 -27.09
N LYS A 199 13.17 -8.78 -26.61
CA LYS A 199 14.37 -8.79 -27.49
C LYS A 199 14.54 -10.15 -28.18
N GLU A 200 14.30 -11.24 -27.45
CA GLU A 200 14.35 -12.60 -28.01
C GLU A 200 13.19 -12.85 -28.98
N LEU A 201 11.99 -12.35 -28.68
CA LEU A 201 10.84 -12.39 -29.58
C LEU A 201 11.11 -11.63 -30.89
N GLU A 202 11.72 -10.45 -30.82
CA GLU A 202 12.15 -9.67 -32.00
C GLU A 202 13.19 -10.44 -32.82
N THR A 203 14.14 -11.09 -32.15
CA THR A 203 15.18 -11.89 -32.82
C THR A 203 14.57 -13.10 -33.52
N ALA A 204 13.65 -13.81 -32.88
CA ALA A 204 12.91 -14.91 -33.49
C ALA A 204 12.04 -14.44 -34.66
N ALA A 205 11.35 -13.29 -34.53
CA ALA A 205 10.51 -12.73 -35.59
C ALA A 205 11.28 -12.40 -36.88
N LYS A 206 12.53 -11.94 -36.73
CA LYS A 206 13.46 -11.67 -37.84
C LYS A 206 14.01 -12.94 -38.48
N ALA A 207 14.19 -14.00 -37.71
CA ALA A 207 14.78 -15.25 -38.16
C ALA A 207 13.80 -16.14 -38.95
N LEU A 208 12.50 -15.85 -38.91
CA LEU A 208 11.48 -16.57 -39.68
C LEU A 208 11.73 -16.43 -41.19
N THR A 209 11.72 -17.57 -41.89
CA THR A 209 11.82 -17.61 -43.36
C THR A 209 10.50 -17.20 -44.02
N GLU A 210 10.51 -16.89 -45.31
CA GLU A 210 9.28 -16.51 -46.04
C GLU A 210 8.23 -17.63 -46.06
N GLU A 211 8.68 -18.89 -46.11
CA GLU A 211 7.83 -20.08 -46.05
C GLU A 211 7.13 -20.19 -44.68
N GLU A 212 7.89 -20.05 -43.58
CA GLU A 212 7.34 -20.04 -42.22
C GLU A 212 6.39 -18.85 -41.98
N VAL A 213 6.67 -17.69 -42.59
CA VAL A 213 5.78 -16.52 -42.54
C VAL A 213 4.45 -16.79 -43.26
N GLY A 214 4.45 -17.64 -44.28
CA GLY A 214 3.24 -18.10 -44.97
C GLY A 214 2.34 -19.01 -44.11
N GLU A 215 2.89 -19.61 -43.04
CA GLU A 215 2.16 -20.47 -42.09
C GLU A 215 1.55 -19.70 -40.90
N LEU A 216 1.82 -18.39 -40.81
CA LEU A 216 1.26 -17.52 -39.78
C LEU A 216 -0.18 -17.13 -40.13
N SER A 217 -1.04 -17.10 -39.13
CA SER A 217 -2.37 -16.51 -39.26
C SER A 217 -2.30 -15.01 -39.52
N THR A 218 -3.40 -14.41 -39.97
CA THR A 218 -3.50 -12.95 -40.21
C THR A 218 -3.21 -12.13 -38.96
N GLU A 219 -3.58 -12.63 -37.79
CA GLU A 219 -3.35 -11.98 -36.50
C GLU A 219 -1.87 -12.06 -36.11
N GLU A 220 -1.26 -13.25 -36.22
CA GLU A 220 0.18 -13.45 -35.96
C GLU A 220 1.06 -12.63 -36.91
N LEU A 221 0.64 -12.46 -38.17
CA LEU A 221 1.32 -11.59 -39.14
C LEU A 221 1.29 -10.12 -38.73
N ALA A 222 0.15 -9.64 -38.23
CA ALA A 222 0.00 -8.27 -37.75
C ALA A 222 0.86 -8.03 -36.49
N GLU A 223 0.88 -8.98 -35.57
CA GLU A 223 1.75 -8.95 -34.38
C GLU A 223 3.23 -8.98 -34.75
N ARG A 224 3.63 -9.87 -35.67
CA ARG A 224 4.99 -9.93 -36.20
C ARG A 224 5.44 -8.58 -36.75
N LEU A 225 4.58 -7.94 -37.56
CA LEU A 225 4.86 -6.62 -38.09
C LEU A 225 5.07 -5.59 -36.98
N MET A 226 4.33 -5.65 -35.86
CA MET A 226 4.46 -4.72 -34.70
C MET A 226 5.74 -4.91 -33.91
N ILE A 227 6.32 -6.10 -33.97
CA ILE A 227 7.55 -6.46 -33.25
C ILE A 227 8.81 -6.11 -34.08
N LEU A 228 8.71 -6.17 -35.41
CA LEU A 228 9.85 -5.91 -36.30
C LEU A 228 10.34 -4.45 -36.23
N PRO A 229 11.65 -4.20 -36.47
CA PRO A 229 12.20 -2.86 -36.54
C PRO A 229 11.48 -1.99 -37.59
N PRO A 230 11.36 -0.67 -37.37
CA PRO A 230 10.64 0.25 -38.26
C PRO A 230 11.09 0.13 -39.73
N LYS A 231 12.41 0.06 -39.98
CA LYS A 231 12.98 -0.06 -41.33
C LYS A 231 12.56 -1.35 -42.05
N MET A 232 12.44 -2.47 -41.33
CA MET A 232 11.99 -3.74 -41.92
C MET A 232 10.49 -3.75 -42.15
N ARG A 233 9.73 -3.16 -41.21
CA ARG A 233 8.28 -2.96 -41.36
C ARG A 233 7.96 -2.10 -42.59
N GLU A 234 8.64 -0.99 -42.77
CA GLU A 234 8.50 -0.10 -43.93
C GLU A 234 8.81 -0.83 -45.23
N ALA A 235 9.95 -1.55 -45.31
CA ALA A 235 10.31 -2.34 -46.48
C ALA A 235 9.27 -3.41 -46.85
N ILE A 236 8.67 -4.08 -45.86
CA ILE A 236 7.61 -5.09 -46.09
C ILE A 236 6.31 -4.42 -46.58
N LEU A 237 5.94 -3.28 -46.00
CA LEU A 237 4.75 -2.54 -46.43
C LEU A 237 4.92 -1.97 -47.84
N ASP A 238 6.10 -1.47 -48.17
CA ASP A 238 6.42 -0.94 -49.49
C ASP A 238 6.49 -2.05 -50.54
N ALA A 239 7.09 -3.21 -50.22
CA ALA A 239 7.06 -4.38 -51.09
C ALA A 239 5.62 -4.87 -51.37
N LYS A 240 4.74 -4.87 -50.35
CA LYS A 240 3.31 -5.19 -50.53
C LYS A 240 2.56 -4.15 -51.37
N ARG A 241 2.87 -2.86 -51.20
CA ARG A 241 2.32 -1.78 -52.02
C ARG A 241 2.74 -1.89 -53.48
N GLU A 242 4.01 -2.18 -53.74
CA GLU A 242 4.54 -2.39 -55.11
C GLU A 242 4.00 -3.67 -55.75
N ALA A 243 3.83 -4.76 -54.98
CA ALA A 243 3.17 -5.98 -55.48
C ALA A 243 1.69 -5.74 -55.84
N MET A 244 0.98 -4.88 -55.10
CA MET A 244 -0.39 -4.48 -55.44
C MET A 244 -0.50 -3.48 -56.59
N LYS A 245 0.60 -2.82 -56.98
CA LYS A 245 0.67 -1.95 -58.16
C LYS A 245 0.99 -2.69 -59.47
N LYS A 246 1.43 -3.96 -59.42
CA LYS A 246 1.64 -4.75 -60.64
C LYS A 246 0.29 -5.03 -61.31
N PRO A 247 0.09 -4.63 -62.58
CA PRO A 247 -1.15 -4.89 -63.29
C PRO A 247 -1.35 -6.39 -63.54
N ARG A 248 -2.61 -6.82 -63.52
CA ARG A 248 -3.08 -8.05 -64.18
C ARG A 248 -2.83 -7.90 -65.69
N ASP A 249 -1.60 -8.12 -66.14
CA ASP A 249 -1.30 -8.29 -67.55
C ASP A 249 -0.84 -9.74 -67.77
N SER A 250 -1.81 -10.64 -67.92
CA SER A 250 -1.80 -11.82 -68.80
C SER A 250 -2.98 -12.72 -68.47
N LEU A 251 -4.13 -12.45 -69.11
CA LEU A 251 -5.00 -13.42 -69.81
C LEU A 251 -6.15 -12.65 -70.48
#